data_AF-A0A9D1FD08-F1
#
_entry.id   AF-A0A9D1FD08-F1
#
_cell.length_a   1.000
_cell.length_b   1.000
_cell.length_c   1.000
_cell.angle_alpha   90.00
_cell.angle_beta   90.00
_cell.angle_gamma   90.00
#
_symmetry.space_group_name_H-M   'P 1'
#
loop_
_entity.id
_entity.type
_entity.pdbx_description
1 polymer ?
#
loop_
_entity_poly.entity_id
_entity_poly.type
_entity_poly.pdbx_seq_one_letter_code
_entity_poly.pdbx_strand_id
1 'polypeptide(L)'
;MTRSDAYKTVISAFFSSRGYFTMMDQKLYGTEYHADVVAVLPIFKELQWRTQIGYAPCGILQFLPADGWVEVDALVEKTGYDLAFVGRILEEAAEKGWIELDLTGEKPMCRNIKYHKSVRECIAAFNGLENFQEKLDMLDAYQGVFTQVYFFFPYPVDDETKDILARRGYGVIRYYEQYGSFLEMMPADREDIEDWPRFSVLAENVLFENMWFRKDEIV
;
A
#
# COMPACT_ATOMS: atom_id res chain seq x y z
N MET A 1 23.19 4.88 -10.83
CA MET A 1 22.39 4.18 -9.82
C MET A 1 23.17 4.22 -8.52
N THR A 2 22.60 4.81 -7.47
CA THR A 2 23.27 4.82 -6.16
C THR A 2 23.25 3.41 -5.55
N ARG A 3 24.11 3.14 -4.57
CA ARG A 3 24.11 1.83 -3.88
C ARG A 3 22.77 1.55 -3.21
N SER A 4 22.09 2.60 -2.71
CA SER A 4 20.76 2.51 -2.11
C SER A 4 19.71 2.06 -3.13
N ASP A 5 19.68 2.65 -4.33
CA ASP A 5 18.74 2.27 -5.40
C ASP A 5 18.93 0.80 -5.84
N ALA A 6 20.18 0.33 -5.86
CA ALA A 6 20.49 -1.05 -6.19
C ALA A 6 19.90 -2.02 -5.16
N TYR A 7 19.96 -1.70 -3.86
CA TYR A 7 19.32 -2.53 -2.83
C TYR A 7 17.80 -2.52 -2.93
N LYS A 8 17.18 -1.35 -3.16
CA LYS A 8 15.73 -1.25 -3.36
C LYS A 8 15.28 -2.15 -4.51
N THR A 9 16.03 -2.15 -5.61
CA THR A 9 15.78 -3.01 -6.78
C THR A 9 15.86 -4.50 -6.41
N VAL A 10 16.88 -4.89 -5.65
CA VAL A 10 17.09 -6.28 -5.21
C VAL A 10 15.99 -6.73 -4.24
N ILE A 11 15.57 -5.88 -3.30
CA ILE A 11 14.45 -6.13 -2.38
C ILE A 11 13.14 -6.28 -3.17
N SER A 12 12.90 -5.39 -4.12
CA SER A 12 11.75 -5.44 -5.02
C SER A 12 11.71 -6.75 -5.82
N ALA A 13 12.84 -7.17 -6.38
CA ALA A 13 12.95 -8.46 -7.09
C ALA A 13 12.69 -9.67 -6.17
N PHE A 14 13.14 -9.61 -4.92
CA PHE A 14 12.88 -10.66 -3.92
C PHE A 14 11.39 -10.87 -3.69
N PHE A 15 10.62 -9.80 -3.48
CA PHE A 15 9.17 -9.89 -3.31
C PHE A 15 8.45 -10.24 -4.62
N SER A 16 8.85 -9.63 -5.74
CA SER A 16 8.29 -9.94 -7.07
C SER A 16 8.39 -11.43 -7.41
N SER A 17 9.53 -12.07 -7.12
CA SER A 17 9.73 -13.50 -7.34
C SER A 17 8.80 -14.41 -6.51
N ARG A 18 8.14 -13.84 -5.48
CA ARG A 18 7.16 -14.51 -4.60
C ARG A 18 5.72 -14.19 -4.96
N GLY A 19 5.49 -13.52 -6.10
CA GLY A 19 4.15 -13.19 -6.60
C GLY A 19 3.57 -11.88 -6.07
N TYR A 20 4.37 -11.07 -5.39
CA TYR A 20 3.97 -9.72 -4.98
C TYR A 20 4.10 -8.74 -6.14
N PHE A 21 3.26 -7.72 -6.13
CA PHE A 21 3.42 -6.51 -6.95
C PHE A 21 4.18 -5.50 -6.13
N THR A 22 5.18 -4.86 -6.71
CA THR A 22 6.13 -4.05 -5.95
C THR A 22 6.23 -2.64 -6.51
N MET A 23 6.44 -1.67 -5.62
CA MET A 23 6.75 -0.29 -5.99
C MET A 23 7.87 0.22 -5.10
N MET A 24 8.90 0.81 -5.71
CA MET A 24 10.02 1.41 -4.98
C MET A 24 9.70 2.87 -4.65
N ASP A 25 10.30 3.39 -3.57
CA ASP A 25 10.20 4.79 -3.15
C ASP A 25 8.76 5.28 -2.95
N GLN A 26 7.91 4.39 -2.45
CA GLN A 26 6.49 4.62 -2.33
C GLN A 26 6.19 5.63 -1.24
N LYS A 27 5.67 6.81 -1.64
CA LYS A 27 5.22 7.85 -0.71
C LYS A 27 3.98 7.38 0.05
N LEU A 28 3.97 7.57 1.37
CA LEU A 28 2.78 7.42 2.19
C LEU A 28 1.90 8.65 2.01
N TYR A 29 0.64 8.44 1.60
CA TYR A 29 -0.25 9.53 1.23
C TYR A 29 -0.53 10.47 2.42
N GLY A 30 -0.45 11.78 2.17
CA GLY A 30 -0.66 12.82 3.18
C GLY A 30 0.50 13.00 4.15
N THR A 31 1.69 12.52 3.80
CA THR A 31 2.91 12.59 4.63
C THR A 31 4.11 12.95 3.76
N GLU A 32 5.27 13.27 4.34
CA GLU A 32 6.54 13.40 3.60
C GLU A 32 7.39 12.12 3.61
N TYR A 33 6.81 11.03 4.09
CA TYR A 33 7.53 9.80 4.32
C TYR A 33 7.41 8.79 3.17
N HIS A 34 8.46 7.98 3.01
CA HIS A 34 8.57 7.00 1.94
C HIS A 34 8.97 5.62 2.48
N ALA A 35 8.28 4.60 2.00
CA ALA A 35 8.75 3.22 2.11
C ALA A 35 9.70 2.92 0.95
N ASP A 36 10.86 2.31 1.25
CA ASP A 36 11.87 2.01 0.22
C ASP A 36 11.30 1.06 -0.84
N VAL A 37 10.56 0.04 -0.41
CA VAL A 37 9.77 -0.85 -1.26
C VAL A 37 8.46 -1.16 -0.56
N VAL A 38 7.35 -1.08 -1.30
CA VAL A 38 6.07 -1.64 -0.89
C VAL A 38 5.77 -2.85 -1.76
N ALA A 39 5.44 -3.97 -1.12
CA ALA A 39 5.10 -5.22 -1.78
C ALA A 39 3.67 -5.63 -1.41
N VAL A 40 2.83 -5.78 -2.42
CA VAL A 40 1.41 -6.11 -2.28
C VAL A 40 1.16 -7.50 -2.84
N LEU A 41 0.57 -8.39 -2.04
CA LEU A 41 0.08 -9.67 -2.53
C LEU A 41 -1.39 -9.53 -2.93
N PRO A 42 -1.72 -9.49 -4.23
CA PRO A 42 -3.09 -9.29 -4.65
C PRO A 42 -4.00 -10.50 -4.38
N ILE A 43 -5.29 -10.24 -4.24
CA ILE A 43 -6.31 -11.28 -4.37
C ILE A 43 -6.67 -11.40 -5.86
N PHE A 44 -6.32 -12.51 -6.52
CA PHE A 44 -6.52 -12.66 -7.98
C PHE A 44 -7.95 -12.40 -8.46
N LYS A 45 -8.97 -12.84 -7.69
CA LYS A 45 -10.38 -12.58 -8.02
C LYS A 45 -10.69 -11.08 -8.04
N GLU A 46 -10.11 -10.33 -7.11
CA GLU A 46 -10.25 -8.88 -6.99
C GLU A 46 -9.52 -8.14 -8.13
N LEU A 47 -8.38 -8.68 -8.60
CA LEU A 47 -7.69 -8.15 -9.79
C LEU A 47 -8.48 -8.37 -11.08
N GLN A 48 -9.04 -9.56 -11.28
CA GLN A 48 -9.88 -9.85 -12.46
C GLN A 48 -11.08 -8.91 -12.54
N TRP A 49 -11.60 -8.49 -11.40
CA TRP A 49 -12.69 -7.53 -11.37
C TRP A 49 -12.20 -6.10 -11.68
N ARG A 50 -11.03 -5.69 -11.18
CA ARG A 50 -10.39 -4.38 -11.51
C ARG A 50 -10.12 -4.21 -13.00
N THR A 51 -9.76 -5.27 -13.73
CA THR A 51 -9.59 -5.18 -15.19
C THR A 51 -10.88 -4.86 -15.94
N GLN A 52 -12.04 -5.16 -15.35
CA GLN A 52 -13.36 -4.94 -15.95
C GLN A 52 -13.94 -3.58 -15.58
N ILE A 53 -13.83 -3.20 -14.30
CA ILE A 53 -14.50 -2.00 -13.75
C ILE A 53 -13.58 -0.77 -13.66
N GLY A 54 -12.27 -0.93 -13.80
CA GLY A 54 -11.27 0.13 -13.62
C GLY A 54 -10.75 0.19 -12.18
N TYR A 55 -10.05 1.30 -11.88
CA TYR A 55 -9.46 1.57 -10.56
C TYR A 55 -10.12 2.79 -9.92
N ALA A 56 -10.22 2.78 -8.59
CA ALA A 56 -10.72 3.92 -7.85
C ALA A 56 -9.68 5.06 -7.87
N PRO A 57 -10.08 6.31 -8.12
CA PRO A 57 -9.18 7.44 -7.99
C PRO A 57 -8.66 7.55 -6.55
N CYS A 58 -7.34 7.42 -6.36
CA CYS A 58 -6.69 7.44 -5.05
C CYS A 58 -7.10 8.65 -4.20
N GLY A 59 -7.23 9.83 -4.83
CA GLY A 59 -7.63 11.06 -4.15
C GLY A 59 -9.04 11.05 -3.56
N ILE A 60 -9.94 10.20 -4.08
CA ILE A 60 -11.30 10.00 -3.54
C ILE A 60 -11.33 8.80 -2.59
N LEU A 61 -10.66 7.71 -2.95
CA LEU A 61 -10.64 6.47 -2.16
C LEU A 61 -10.14 6.71 -0.73
N GLN A 62 -9.15 7.59 -0.56
CA GLN A 62 -8.60 7.94 0.76
C GLN A 62 -9.62 8.51 1.76
N PHE A 63 -10.78 8.97 1.31
CA PHE A 63 -11.82 9.55 2.18
C PHE A 63 -13.09 8.72 2.19
N LEU A 64 -13.07 7.56 1.53
CA LEU A 64 -14.15 6.59 1.52
C LEU A 64 -13.74 5.37 2.36
N PRO A 65 -14.01 5.38 3.68
CA PRO A 65 -13.74 4.24 4.52
C PRO A 65 -14.51 3.02 4.03
N ALA A 66 -13.97 1.84 4.31
CA ALA A 66 -14.65 0.58 4.06
C ALA A 66 -16.03 0.57 4.74
N ASP A 67 -17.08 0.30 3.97
CA ASP A 67 -18.45 0.01 4.45
C ASP A 67 -19.16 1.15 5.22
N GLY A 68 -18.54 2.33 5.33
CA GLY A 68 -19.12 3.53 5.95
C GLY A 68 -19.82 4.43 4.94
N TRP A 69 -20.97 4.98 5.33
CA TRP A 69 -21.63 6.04 4.56
C TRP A 69 -20.95 7.39 4.81
N VAL A 70 -20.72 8.14 3.72
CA VAL A 70 -20.08 9.46 3.73
C VAL A 70 -20.94 10.45 2.97
N GLU A 71 -21.17 11.63 3.56
CA GLU A 71 -21.84 12.75 2.88
C GLU A 71 -20.99 13.22 1.69
N VAL A 72 -21.62 13.40 0.51
CA VAL A 72 -20.90 13.83 -0.70
C VAL A 72 -20.26 15.22 -0.50
N ASP A 73 -20.93 16.13 0.20
CA ASP A 73 -20.39 17.47 0.49
C ASP A 73 -19.13 17.39 1.36
N ALA A 74 -19.10 16.49 2.35
CA ALA A 74 -17.92 16.27 3.18
C ALA A 74 -16.77 15.64 2.37
N LEU A 75 -17.08 14.79 1.39
CA LEU A 75 -16.10 14.23 0.47
C LEU A 75 -15.49 15.32 -0.42
N VAL A 76 -16.31 16.22 -0.96
CA VAL A 76 -15.88 17.39 -1.74
C VAL A 76 -14.95 18.28 -0.92
N GLU A 77 -15.34 18.62 0.31
CA GLU A 77 -14.52 19.44 1.20
C GLU A 77 -13.15 18.80 1.50
N LYS A 78 -13.12 17.51 1.82
CA LYS A 78 -11.88 16.78 2.14
C LYS A 78 -10.97 16.59 0.93
N THR A 79 -11.55 16.30 -0.23
CA THR A 79 -10.78 16.10 -1.47
C THR A 79 -10.27 17.41 -2.04
N GLY A 80 -10.97 18.53 -1.80
CA GLY A 80 -10.71 19.81 -2.46
C GLY A 80 -11.05 19.81 -3.95
N TYR A 81 -11.71 18.77 -4.44
CA TYR A 81 -12.17 18.69 -5.83
C TYR A 81 -13.51 19.41 -6.00
N ASP A 82 -13.81 19.79 -7.25
CA ASP A 82 -15.11 20.37 -7.59
C ASP A 82 -16.26 19.35 -7.42
N LEU A 83 -17.43 19.83 -6.95
CA LEU A 83 -18.61 18.99 -6.72
C LEU A 83 -19.07 18.25 -7.99
N ALA A 84 -19.05 18.90 -9.15
CA ALA A 84 -19.44 18.25 -10.41
C ALA A 84 -18.44 17.16 -10.80
N PHE A 85 -17.15 17.36 -10.50
CA PHE A 85 -16.13 16.33 -10.73
C PHE A 85 -16.32 15.12 -9.81
N VAL A 86 -16.51 15.36 -8.51
CA VAL A 86 -16.78 14.28 -7.54
C VAL A 86 -18.08 13.56 -7.89
N GLY A 87 -19.16 14.30 -8.17
CA GLY A 87 -20.45 13.76 -8.56
C GLY A 87 -20.35 12.82 -9.77
N ARG A 88 -19.68 13.25 -10.85
CA ARG A 88 -19.46 12.41 -12.03
C ARG A 88 -18.70 11.13 -11.70
N ILE A 89 -17.64 11.21 -10.88
CA ILE A 89 -16.89 10.00 -10.49
C ILE A 89 -17.76 9.05 -9.68
N LEU A 90 -18.57 9.58 -8.75
CA LEU A 90 -19.46 8.77 -7.92
C LEU A 90 -20.57 8.11 -8.74
N GLU A 91 -21.14 8.81 -9.73
CA GLU A 91 -22.12 8.27 -10.67
C GLU A 91 -21.51 7.14 -11.51
N GLU A 92 -20.36 7.39 -12.16
CA GLU A 92 -19.64 6.35 -12.91
C GLU A 92 -19.28 5.15 -12.02
N ALA A 93 -18.91 5.41 -10.76
CA ALA A 93 -18.58 4.37 -9.79
C ALA A 93 -19.78 3.51 -9.37
N ALA A 94 -20.94 4.13 -9.25
CA ALA A 94 -22.20 3.45 -8.97
C ALA A 94 -22.63 2.59 -10.16
N GLU A 95 -22.51 3.09 -11.40
CA GLU A 95 -22.75 2.31 -12.63
C GLU A 95 -21.81 1.10 -12.73
N LYS A 96 -20.55 1.28 -12.32
CA LYS A 96 -19.53 0.22 -12.25
C LYS A 96 -19.68 -0.71 -11.03
N GLY A 97 -20.65 -0.45 -10.16
CA GLY A 97 -21.04 -1.34 -9.06
C GLY A 97 -20.05 -1.40 -7.90
N TRP A 98 -19.28 -0.33 -7.67
CA TRP A 98 -18.31 -0.26 -6.57
C TRP A 98 -18.59 0.81 -5.53
N ILE A 99 -19.53 1.72 -5.84
CA ILE A 99 -20.12 2.66 -4.89
C ILE A 99 -21.63 2.44 -4.83
N GLU A 100 -22.20 2.59 -3.64
CA GLU A 100 -23.64 2.80 -3.45
C GLU A 100 -23.91 4.29 -3.19
N LEU A 101 -24.98 4.82 -3.78
CA LEU A 101 -25.46 6.17 -3.58
C LEU A 101 -26.83 6.14 -2.92
N ASP A 102 -27.01 6.94 -1.88
CA ASP A 102 -28.31 7.23 -1.28
C ASP A 102 -28.63 8.72 -1.51
N LEU A 103 -29.63 8.94 -2.35
CA LEU A 103 -30.14 10.26 -2.72
C LEU A 103 -31.53 10.52 -2.13
N THR A 104 -32.01 9.65 -1.24
CA THR A 104 -33.38 9.70 -0.70
C THR A 104 -33.49 10.51 0.59
N GLY A 105 -32.37 10.74 1.27
CA GLY A 105 -32.27 11.55 2.48
C GLY A 105 -32.17 13.06 2.21
N GLU A 106 -32.04 13.83 3.29
CA GLU A 106 -31.84 15.30 3.22
C GLU A 106 -30.50 15.68 2.57
N LYS A 107 -29.51 14.78 2.63
CA LYS A 107 -28.18 14.96 2.03
C LYS A 107 -27.79 13.74 1.20
N PRO A 108 -27.13 13.94 0.04
CA PRO A 108 -26.59 12.85 -0.75
C PRO A 108 -25.45 12.15 -0.02
N MET A 109 -25.53 10.83 0.05
CA MET A 109 -24.58 9.95 0.74
C MET A 109 -23.99 8.93 -0.24
N CYS A 110 -22.75 8.54 0.00
CA CYS A 110 -22.07 7.51 -0.78
C CYS A 110 -21.33 6.52 0.11
N ARG A 111 -21.14 5.28 -0.36
CA ARG A 111 -20.39 4.24 0.36
C ARG A 111 -19.57 3.39 -0.60
N ASN A 112 -18.30 3.15 -0.24
CA ASN A 112 -17.44 2.18 -0.92
C ASN A 112 -17.81 0.75 -0.49
N ILE A 113 -18.15 -0.10 -1.46
CA ILE A 113 -18.56 -1.50 -1.22
C ILE A 113 -17.59 -2.54 -1.80
N LYS A 114 -16.47 -2.11 -2.41
CA LYS A 114 -15.55 -3.03 -3.12
C LYS A 114 -14.06 -2.80 -2.92
N TYR A 115 -13.61 -1.57 -2.74
CA TYR A 115 -12.18 -1.25 -2.73
C TYR A 115 -11.49 -1.43 -1.37
N HIS A 116 -12.15 -2.03 -0.39
CA HIS A 116 -11.60 -2.14 0.97
C HIS A 116 -10.73 -3.40 1.22
N LYS A 117 -10.71 -4.38 0.31
CA LYS A 117 -9.95 -5.64 0.52
C LYS A 117 -9.38 -6.22 -0.77
N SER A 118 -8.61 -5.43 -1.50
CA SER A 118 -7.95 -5.85 -2.76
C SER A 118 -6.82 -6.85 -2.58
N VAL A 119 -6.22 -6.85 -1.39
CA VAL A 119 -4.90 -7.46 -1.15
C VAL A 119 -4.96 -8.36 0.07
N ARG A 120 -4.17 -9.44 0.03
CA ARG A 120 -3.99 -10.33 1.17
C ARG A 120 -3.00 -9.76 2.17
N GLU A 121 -1.95 -9.13 1.64
CA GLU A 121 -0.78 -8.66 2.37
C GLU A 121 -0.27 -7.37 1.69
N CYS A 122 0.14 -6.41 2.52
CA CYS A 122 0.82 -5.18 2.11
C CYS A 122 2.03 -5.02 3.02
N ILE A 123 3.22 -5.24 2.46
CA ILE A 123 4.48 -5.28 3.18
C ILE A 123 5.24 -3.99 2.90
N ALA A 124 5.68 -3.30 3.94
CA ALA A 124 6.74 -2.30 3.83
C ALA A 124 8.09 -2.98 4.00
N ALA A 125 9.01 -2.71 3.09
CA ALA A 125 10.38 -3.19 3.18
C ALA A 125 11.35 -2.02 3.11
N PHE A 126 12.30 -2.02 4.04
CA PHE A 126 13.27 -0.96 4.25
C PHE A 126 14.70 -1.47 4.06
N ASN A 127 15.52 -0.69 3.38
CA ASN A 127 16.97 -0.83 3.42
C ASN A 127 17.49 -0.35 4.78
N GLY A 128 18.04 -1.27 5.57
CA GLY A 128 18.57 -0.98 6.91
C GLY A 128 19.90 -0.21 6.94
N LEU A 129 20.50 0.09 5.78
CA LEU A 129 21.78 0.83 5.72
C LEU A 129 21.69 2.31 6.06
N GLU A 130 20.55 2.93 5.75
CA GLU A 130 20.42 4.38 5.69
C GLU A 130 19.18 4.82 6.46
N ASN A 131 19.31 5.94 7.17
CA ASN A 131 18.22 6.61 7.87
C ASN A 131 17.39 5.68 8.76
N PHE A 132 18.05 4.72 9.42
CA PHE A 132 17.37 3.66 10.18
C PHE A 132 16.45 4.25 11.25
N GLN A 133 16.92 5.23 12.02
CA GLN A 133 16.11 5.88 13.05
C GLN A 133 14.90 6.63 12.47
N GLU A 134 15.10 7.38 11.37
CA GLU A 134 14.00 8.11 10.72
C GLU A 134 12.91 7.16 10.21
N LYS A 135 13.29 5.97 9.73
CA LYS A 135 12.35 4.92 9.30
C LYS A 135 11.59 4.34 10.48
N LEU A 136 12.24 4.13 11.63
CA LEU A 136 11.55 3.70 12.84
C LEU A 136 10.56 4.77 13.31
N ASP A 137 10.98 6.04 13.36
CA ASP A 137 10.13 7.15 13.80
C ASP A 137 8.89 7.30 12.90
N MET A 138 9.07 7.12 11.59
CA MET A 138 7.96 7.08 10.64
C MET A 138 7.01 5.92 10.94
N LEU A 139 7.51 4.70 11.11
CA LEU A 139 6.64 3.55 11.38
C LEU A 139 5.89 3.70 12.70
N ASP A 140 6.55 4.26 13.72
CA ASP A 140 5.92 4.57 15.01
C ASP A 140 4.82 5.65 14.86
N ALA A 141 4.94 6.57 13.89
CA ALA A 141 3.92 7.59 13.59
C ALA A 141 2.76 7.09 12.71
N TYR A 142 2.94 6.00 11.95
CA TYR A 142 1.97 5.49 10.97
C TYR A 142 1.75 3.98 11.13
N GLN A 143 1.44 3.56 12.36
CA GLN A 143 1.09 2.17 12.70
C GLN A 143 -0.20 1.73 11.97
N GLY A 144 -0.32 0.42 11.72
CA GLY A 144 -1.53 -0.16 11.12
C GLY A 144 -1.76 0.19 9.65
N VAL A 145 -0.76 0.72 8.94
CA VAL A 145 -0.81 0.99 7.48
C VAL A 145 -0.34 -0.21 6.65
N PHE A 146 0.48 -1.08 7.22
CA PHE A 146 1.04 -2.26 6.56
C PHE A 146 0.67 -3.51 7.33
N THR A 147 0.51 -4.65 6.65
CA THR A 147 0.26 -5.92 7.34
C THR A 147 1.52 -6.51 7.96
N GLN A 148 2.69 -6.18 7.40
CA GLN A 148 4.00 -6.60 7.88
C GLN A 148 5.07 -5.58 7.49
N VAL A 149 6.14 -5.52 8.26
CA VAL A 149 7.29 -4.67 7.99
C VAL A 149 8.58 -5.47 8.06
N TYR A 150 9.46 -5.27 7.08
CA TYR A 150 10.77 -5.92 7.03
C TYR A 150 11.91 -4.92 6.86
N PHE A 151 13.01 -5.16 7.57
CA PHE A 151 14.28 -4.48 7.34
C PHE A 151 15.28 -5.43 6.69
N PHE A 152 15.88 -4.97 5.60
CA PHE A 152 16.87 -5.70 4.81
C PHE A 152 18.27 -5.17 5.08
N PHE A 153 19.18 -6.06 5.45
CA PHE A 153 20.57 -5.71 5.74
C PHE A 153 21.55 -6.53 4.88
N PRO A 154 22.57 -5.91 4.29
CA PRO A 154 23.60 -6.65 3.54
C PRO A 154 24.71 -7.25 4.43
N TYR A 155 24.60 -7.09 5.75
CA TYR A 155 25.59 -7.53 6.74
C TYR A 155 24.92 -8.23 7.93
N PRO A 156 25.69 -8.92 8.80
CA PRO A 156 25.16 -9.43 10.07
C PRO A 156 24.67 -8.26 10.94
N VAL A 157 23.42 -8.34 11.37
CA VAL A 157 22.82 -7.37 12.30
C VAL A 157 23.23 -7.75 13.72
N ASP A 158 23.63 -6.76 14.53
CA ASP A 158 23.91 -6.95 15.96
C ASP A 158 22.62 -7.24 16.76
N ASP A 159 22.78 -7.74 17.98
CA ASP A 159 21.64 -8.19 18.77
C ASP A 159 20.81 -7.02 19.34
N GLU A 160 21.41 -5.85 19.55
CA GLU A 160 20.68 -4.65 19.99
C GLU A 160 19.70 -4.17 18.91
N THR A 161 20.16 -4.10 17.66
CA THR A 161 19.31 -3.72 16.51
C THR A 161 18.21 -4.76 16.29
N LYS A 162 18.51 -6.05 16.42
CA LYS A 162 17.48 -7.11 16.33
C LYS A 162 16.44 -6.97 17.44
N ASP A 163 16.86 -6.71 18.67
CA ASP A 163 15.95 -6.54 19.81
C ASP A 163 15.02 -5.33 19.61
N ILE A 164 15.53 -4.23 19.06
CA ILE A 164 14.74 -3.03 18.73
C ILE A 164 13.64 -3.36 17.71
N LEU A 165 13.97 -4.12 16.67
CA LEU A 165 13.04 -4.53 15.62
C LEU A 165 12.04 -5.58 16.11
N ALA A 166 12.51 -6.56 16.88
CA ALA A 166 11.69 -7.63 17.45
C ALA A 166 10.61 -7.08 18.39
N ARG A 167 10.94 -6.10 19.23
CA ARG A 167 9.97 -5.45 20.13
C ARG A 167 8.84 -4.72 19.39
N ARG A 168 9.05 -4.38 18.12
CA ARG A 168 8.06 -3.74 17.25
C ARG A 168 7.40 -4.74 16.28
N GLY A 169 7.73 -6.04 16.36
CA GLY A 169 7.21 -7.05 15.44
C GLY A 169 7.78 -6.95 14.01
N TYR A 170 8.86 -6.21 13.79
CA TYR A 170 9.43 -6.02 12.45
C TYR A 170 10.39 -7.15 12.09
N GLY A 171 10.24 -7.73 10.90
CA GLY A 171 11.10 -8.80 10.43
C GLY A 171 12.49 -8.31 10.00
N VAL A 172 13.46 -9.23 10.01
CA VAL A 172 14.84 -8.97 9.57
C VAL A 172 15.21 -9.97 8.49
N ILE A 173 15.57 -9.45 7.32
CA ILE A 173 16.08 -10.24 6.21
C ILE A 173 17.53 -9.82 5.93
N ARG A 174 18.42 -10.80 5.86
CA ARG A 174 19.80 -10.58 5.44
C ARG A 174 19.95 -10.88 3.96
N TYR A 175 20.49 -9.93 3.21
CA TYR A 175 20.90 -10.12 1.82
C TYR A 175 22.40 -10.42 1.75
N TYR A 176 22.76 -11.58 1.23
CA TYR A 176 24.15 -11.99 1.01
C TYR A 176 24.56 -11.64 -0.42
N GLU A 177 25.17 -10.47 -0.61
CA GLU A 177 25.53 -9.96 -1.95
C GLU A 177 26.39 -10.93 -2.75
N GLN A 178 27.34 -11.59 -2.09
CA GLN A 178 28.28 -12.52 -2.73
C GLN A 178 27.59 -13.73 -3.37
N TYR A 179 26.42 -14.12 -2.84
CA TYR A 179 25.67 -15.30 -3.27
C TYR A 179 24.34 -14.94 -3.95
N GLY A 180 23.97 -13.66 -3.97
CA GLY A 180 22.67 -13.21 -4.47
C GLY A 180 21.49 -13.81 -3.71
N SER A 181 21.68 -14.17 -2.43
CA SER A 181 20.69 -14.93 -1.65
C SER A 181 20.16 -14.16 -0.46
N PHE A 182 18.92 -14.45 -0.06
CA PHE A 182 18.26 -13.85 1.08
C PHE A 182 18.03 -14.90 2.17
N LEU A 183 18.21 -14.49 3.43
CA LEU A 183 17.89 -15.30 4.59
C LEU A 183 17.01 -14.48 5.52
N GLU A 184 15.79 -14.96 5.76
CA GLU A 184 14.95 -14.43 6.83
C GLU A 184 15.56 -14.86 8.17
N MET A 185 16.11 -13.88 8.89
CA MET A 185 16.72 -14.09 10.20
C MET A 185 15.66 -14.06 11.30
N MET A 186 14.63 -13.23 11.10
CA MET A 186 13.52 -13.03 12.01
C MET A 186 12.26 -12.74 11.20
N PRO A 187 11.17 -13.50 11.38
CA PRO A 187 9.91 -13.23 10.70
C PRO A 187 9.27 -11.95 11.25
N ALA A 188 8.51 -11.25 10.41
CA ALA A 188 7.68 -10.13 10.83
C ALA A 188 6.35 -10.63 11.41
N ASP A 189 5.88 -9.99 12.48
CA ASP A 189 4.54 -10.20 12.99
C ASP A 189 3.51 -9.65 11.98
N ARG A 190 2.34 -10.29 11.95
CA ARG A 190 1.22 -9.86 11.13
C ARG A 190 0.34 -8.92 11.95
N GLU A 191 0.20 -7.69 11.47
CA GLU A 191 -0.64 -6.67 12.10
C GLU A 191 -2.02 -6.56 11.44
N ASP A 192 -3.00 -6.16 12.24
CA ASP A 192 -4.29 -5.71 11.74
C ASP A 192 -4.18 -4.31 11.15
N ILE A 193 -4.93 -4.04 10.09
CA ILE A 193 -4.97 -2.71 9.47
C ILE A 193 -5.87 -1.81 10.31
N GLU A 194 -5.28 -0.78 10.91
CA GLU A 194 -5.99 0.24 11.67
C GLU A 194 -6.32 1.46 10.79
N ASP A 195 -5.42 1.80 9.86
CA ASP A 195 -5.58 2.92 8.93
C ASP A 195 -5.99 2.42 7.54
N TRP A 196 -7.24 1.98 7.44
CA TRP A 196 -7.84 1.53 6.19
C TRP A 196 -7.78 2.55 5.05
N PRO A 197 -8.01 3.86 5.28
CA PRO A 197 -7.87 4.85 4.23
C PRO A 197 -6.49 4.87 3.58
N ARG A 198 -5.42 4.97 4.37
CA ARG A 198 -4.05 4.99 3.83
C ARG A 198 -3.66 3.66 3.21
N PHE A 199 -4.00 2.55 3.88
CA PHE A 199 -3.77 1.20 3.36
C PHE A 199 -4.42 1.00 1.99
N SER A 200 -5.68 1.38 1.81
CA SER A 200 -6.44 1.15 0.57
C SER A 200 -5.84 1.95 -0.59
N VAL A 201 -5.48 3.20 -0.34
CA VAL A 201 -4.82 4.07 -1.35
C VAL A 201 -3.47 3.52 -1.75
N LEU A 202 -2.67 3.12 -0.76
CA LEU A 202 -1.35 2.54 -0.98
C LEU A 202 -1.45 1.26 -1.83
N ALA A 203 -2.34 0.35 -1.44
CA ALA A 203 -2.58 -0.90 -2.15
C ALA A 203 -3.04 -0.66 -3.59
N GLU A 204 -4.05 0.19 -3.80
CA GLU A 204 -4.54 0.48 -5.15
C GLU A 204 -3.50 1.15 -6.03
N ASN A 205 -2.67 2.04 -5.48
CA ASN A 205 -1.58 2.66 -6.23
C ASN A 205 -0.59 1.62 -6.76
N VAL A 206 -0.14 0.69 -5.90
CA VAL A 206 0.78 -0.38 -6.30
C VAL A 206 0.15 -1.30 -7.34
N LEU A 207 -1.13 -1.66 -7.17
CA LEU A 207 -1.86 -2.51 -8.10
C LEU A 207 -2.06 -1.85 -9.46
N PHE A 208 -2.42 -0.57 -9.50
CA PHE A 208 -2.64 0.20 -10.72
C PHE A 208 -1.39 0.22 -11.59
N GLU A 209 -0.27 0.66 -11.01
CA GLU A 209 1.01 0.77 -11.72
C GLU A 209 1.46 -0.61 -12.25
N ASN A 210 1.44 -1.66 -11.42
CA ASN A 210 1.94 -2.98 -11.83
C ASN A 210 1.03 -3.71 -12.85
N MET A 211 -0.26 -3.40 -12.90
CA MET A 211 -1.17 -4.02 -13.88
C MET A 211 -1.18 -3.31 -15.23
N TRP A 212 -0.95 -2.00 -15.26
CA TRP A 212 -0.91 -1.26 -16.52
C TRP A 212 0.22 -1.79 -17.41
N PHE A 213 1.41 -2.05 -16.84
CA PHE A 213 2.51 -2.67 -17.56
C PHE A 213 2.20 -4.08 -18.09
N ARG A 214 1.42 -4.88 -17.35
CA ARG A 214 1.06 -6.25 -17.80
C ARG A 214 -0.03 -6.29 -18.86
N LYS A 215 -0.84 -5.22 -18.99
CA LYS A 215 -1.87 -5.16 -20.04
C LYS A 215 -1.25 -4.90 -21.41
N ASP A 216 -0.15 -4.16 -21.48
CA ASP A 216 0.58 -3.88 -22.71
C ASP A 216 1.52 -5.03 -23.14
N GLU A 217 1.82 -5.98 -22.24
CA GLU A 217 2.56 -7.22 -22.54
C GLU A 217 1.64 -8.38 -22.99
N ILE A 218 0.32 -8.25 -22.82
CA ILE A 218 -0.68 -9.18 -23.35
C ILE A 218 -1.20 -8.61 -24.67
N VAL A 219 -0.37 -8.72 -25.72
CA VAL A 219 -0.78 -8.53 -27.12
C VAL A 219 -0.45 -9.79 -27.91
#